data_AF-A0A0F5YA49-F1
#
_entry.id   AF-A0A0F5YA49-F1
#
_cell.length_a   1.000
_cell.length_b   1.000
_cell.length_c   1.000
_cell.angle_alpha   90.00
_cell.angle_beta   90.00
_cell.angle_gamma   90.00
#
_symmetry.space_group_name_H-M   'P 1'
#
loop_
_entity.id
_entity.type
_entity.pdbx_description
1 polymer ?
#
loop_
_entity_poly.entity_id
_entity_poly.type
_entity_poly.pdbx_seq_one_letter_code
_entity_poly.pdbx_strand_id
1 'polypeptide(L)'
;MQLIHQLGRVGLYIISALGYVACGAILFGIAIAIKIIALTLAHRYLYPIFIFGDLLRGLELIDLLNLLVFAVVGMGFGLATALLPSQAGRKISAAFLVILVPLILAIPQYVRYNLWIEDISTEDQISQSAAISLGDSFLESRVNHPGVFGFYLYTGQFPMIPTKASQMEDLTKLEKQVNSRFVKVSGIPPTVVTWLMGICFWGIRIFYFCVAVVTTVAHFKDGLKIVGRY
;
A
#
# COMPACT_ATOMS: atom_id res chain seq x y z
N MET A 1 40.36 -35.76 -3.11
CA MET A 1 39.40 -35.75 -1.97
C MET A 1 38.95 -34.34 -1.58
N GLN A 2 39.85 -33.35 -1.44
CA GLN A 2 39.47 -31.95 -1.12
C GLN A 2 38.58 -31.26 -2.18
N LEU A 3 38.80 -31.51 -3.48
CA LEU A 3 38.03 -30.90 -4.58
C LEU A 3 36.55 -31.34 -4.61
N ILE A 4 36.26 -32.61 -4.33
CA ILE A 4 34.90 -33.16 -4.23
C ILE A 4 34.16 -32.57 -3.03
N HIS A 5 34.87 -32.38 -1.91
CA HIS A 5 34.31 -31.78 -0.71
C HIS A 5 34.01 -30.28 -0.89
N GLN A 6 34.85 -29.56 -1.65
CA GLN A 6 34.60 -28.17 -2.02
C GLN A 6 33.43 -28.02 -3.00
N LEU A 7 33.34 -28.87 -4.02
CA LEU A 7 32.21 -28.89 -4.97
C LEU A 7 30.88 -29.19 -4.28
N GLY A 8 30.86 -30.12 -3.32
CA GLY A 8 29.68 -30.42 -2.49
C GLY A 8 29.23 -29.23 -1.63
N ARG A 9 30.17 -28.49 -1.03
CA ARG A 9 29.85 -27.27 -0.26
C ARG A 9 29.31 -26.16 -1.15
N VAL A 10 29.90 -25.93 -2.33
CA VAL A 10 29.41 -24.94 -3.30
C VAL A 10 27.99 -25.29 -3.77
N GLY A 11 27.73 -26.56 -4.09
CA GLY A 11 26.38 -27.03 -4.45
C GLY A 11 25.36 -26.77 -3.34
N LEU A 12 25.72 -27.06 -2.08
CA LEU A 12 24.86 -26.79 -0.93
C LEU A 12 24.57 -25.28 -0.78
N TYR A 13 25.55 -24.41 -0.99
CA TYR A 13 25.35 -22.95 -0.94
C TYR A 13 24.40 -22.47 -2.03
N ILE A 14 24.51 -22.99 -3.26
CA ILE A 14 23.62 -22.64 -4.36
C ILE A 14 22.19 -23.08 -4.07
N ILE A 15 21.99 -24.33 -3.63
CA ILE A 15 20.66 -24.86 -3.28
C ILE A 15 20.04 -24.04 -2.13
N SER A 16 20.82 -23.70 -1.11
CA SER A 16 20.31 -22.92 0.02
C SER A 16 19.98 -21.48 -0.37
N ALA A 17 20.78 -20.87 -1.26
CA ALA A 17 20.48 -19.55 -1.82
C ALA A 17 19.21 -19.57 -2.68
N LEU A 18 19.01 -20.59 -3.51
CA LEU A 18 17.77 -20.77 -4.28
C LEU A 18 16.57 -20.98 -3.36
N GLY A 19 16.71 -21.80 -2.32
CA GLY A 19 15.68 -22.01 -1.31
C GLY A 19 15.31 -20.72 -0.58
N TYR A 20 16.31 -19.89 -0.26
CA TYR A 20 16.08 -18.56 0.34
C TYR A 20 15.29 -17.64 -0.59
N VAL A 21 15.68 -17.54 -1.86
CA VAL A 21 14.98 -16.70 -2.85
C VAL A 21 13.54 -17.21 -3.07
N ALA A 22 13.35 -18.53 -3.19
CA ALA A 22 12.03 -19.14 -3.31
C ALA A 22 11.15 -18.84 -2.09
N CYS A 23 11.69 -18.97 -0.87
CA CYS A 23 10.96 -18.63 0.35
C CYS A 23 10.56 -17.15 0.37
N GLY A 24 11.49 -16.25 0.02
CA GLY A 24 11.22 -14.82 -0.08
C GLY A 24 10.13 -14.50 -1.11
N ALA A 25 10.18 -15.12 -2.29
CA ALA A 25 9.17 -14.94 -3.34
C ALA A 25 7.79 -15.44 -2.90
N ILE A 26 7.72 -16.59 -2.23
CA ILE A 26 6.47 -17.13 -1.68
C ILE A 26 5.89 -16.20 -0.61
N LEU A 27 6.71 -15.74 0.34
CA LEU A 27 6.27 -14.81 1.39
C LEU A 27 5.74 -13.49 0.80
N PHE A 28 6.45 -12.96 -0.19
CA PHE A 28 6.03 -11.76 -0.91
C PHE A 28 4.71 -11.97 -1.67
N GLY A 29 4.58 -13.08 -2.39
CA GLY A 29 3.36 -13.44 -3.11
C GLY A 29 2.15 -13.60 -2.18
N ILE A 30 2.32 -14.29 -1.04
CA ILE A 30 1.28 -14.45 -0.02
C ILE A 30 0.88 -13.08 0.56
N ALA A 31 1.86 -12.24 0.91
CA ALA A 31 1.62 -10.91 1.45
C ALA A 31 0.79 -10.05 0.49
N ILE A 32 1.13 -10.07 -0.80
CA ILE A 32 0.37 -9.37 -1.84
C ILE A 32 -1.03 -9.96 -1.99
N ALA A 33 -1.15 -11.29 -2.08
CA ALA A 33 -2.43 -11.95 -2.29
C ALA A 33 -3.42 -11.64 -1.16
N ILE A 34 -2.98 -11.70 0.11
CA ILE A 34 -3.79 -11.35 1.27
C ILE A 34 -4.29 -9.91 1.16
N LYS A 35 -3.41 -8.97 0.79
CA LYS A 35 -3.76 -7.55 0.63
C LYS A 35 -4.76 -7.32 -0.50
N ILE A 36 -4.55 -7.94 -1.66
CA ILE A 36 -5.47 -7.84 -2.80
C ILE A 36 -6.84 -8.38 -2.42
N ILE A 37 -6.91 -9.59 -1.86
CA ILE A 37 -8.16 -10.23 -1.46
C ILE A 37 -8.90 -9.37 -0.43
N ALA A 38 -8.22 -8.94 0.63
CA ALA A 38 -8.82 -8.09 1.65
C ALA A 38 -9.35 -6.78 1.07
N LEU A 39 -8.59 -6.15 0.16
CA LEU A 39 -8.98 -4.92 -0.49
C LEU A 39 -10.19 -5.10 -1.40
N THR A 40 -10.22 -6.13 -2.24
CA THR A 40 -11.35 -6.42 -3.11
C THR A 40 -12.61 -6.77 -2.31
N LEU A 41 -12.47 -7.54 -1.23
CA LEU A 41 -13.59 -7.86 -0.33
C LEU A 41 -14.15 -6.61 0.33
N ALA A 42 -13.29 -5.74 0.84
CA ALA A 42 -13.73 -4.51 1.47
C ALA A 42 -14.36 -3.54 0.46
N HIS A 43 -13.80 -3.43 -0.74
CA HIS A 43 -14.37 -2.63 -1.82
C HIS A 43 -15.79 -3.08 -2.17
N ARG A 44 -16.01 -4.39 -2.21
CA ARG A 44 -17.31 -4.96 -2.60
C ARG A 44 -18.34 -4.99 -1.47
N TYR A 45 -17.91 -5.16 -0.22
CA TYR A 45 -18.83 -5.44 0.90
C TYR A 45 -18.80 -4.42 2.02
N LEU A 46 -17.68 -3.76 2.29
CA LEU A 46 -17.56 -2.79 3.40
C LEU A 46 -17.81 -1.35 2.94
N TYR A 47 -17.18 -0.94 1.85
CA TYR A 47 -17.25 0.45 1.38
C TYR A 47 -18.60 0.89 0.78
N PRO A 48 -19.44 -0.02 0.23
CA PRO A 48 -20.80 0.36 -0.19
C PRO A 48 -21.79 0.55 0.98
N ILE A 49 -21.40 0.23 2.23
CA ILE A 49 -22.29 0.39 3.39
C ILE A 49 -22.48 1.88 3.67
N PHE A 50 -23.73 2.34 3.52
CA PHE A 50 -24.13 3.73 3.77
C PHE A 50 -23.66 4.21 5.16
N ILE A 51 -23.06 5.41 5.21
CA ILE A 51 -22.50 6.10 6.40
C ILE A 51 -21.14 5.56 6.88
N PHE A 52 -20.96 4.24 6.99
CA PHE A 52 -19.72 3.68 7.56
C PHE A 52 -18.61 3.47 6.52
N GLY A 53 -18.96 3.19 5.26
CA GLY A 53 -17.99 2.92 4.20
C GLY A 53 -16.99 4.04 3.99
N ASP A 54 -17.46 5.30 3.97
CA ASP A 54 -16.62 6.47 3.74
C ASP A 54 -15.66 6.76 4.91
N LEU A 55 -16.14 6.57 6.15
CA LEU A 55 -15.28 6.69 7.34
C LEU A 55 -14.23 5.58 7.36
N LEU A 56 -14.61 4.34 7.05
CA LEU A 56 -13.70 3.19 7.00
C LEU A 56 -12.66 3.32 5.88
N ARG A 57 -13.05 3.91 4.74
CA ARG A 57 -12.15 4.22 3.63
C ARG A 57 -11.15 5.31 4.02
N GLY A 58 -11.61 6.35 4.70
CA GLY A 58 -10.75 7.43 5.22
C GLY A 58 -9.80 6.98 6.34
N LEU A 59 -10.22 6.06 7.21
CA LEU A 59 -9.36 5.46 8.25
C LEU A 59 -8.39 4.41 7.70
N GLU A 60 -8.53 4.04 6.42
CA GLU A 60 -7.78 2.98 5.78
C GLU A 60 -7.78 1.69 6.64
N LEU A 61 -8.95 1.28 7.16
CA LEU A 61 -9.02 0.23 8.19
C LEU A 61 -8.42 -1.12 7.73
N ILE A 62 -8.45 -1.39 6.43
CA ILE A 62 -7.79 -2.55 5.82
C ILE A 62 -6.28 -2.53 6.06
N ASP A 63 -5.67 -1.36 6.19
CA ASP A 63 -4.24 -1.22 6.46
C ASP A 63 -3.87 -1.65 7.89
N LEU A 64 -4.83 -1.91 8.80
CA LEU A 64 -4.54 -2.67 10.03
C LEU A 64 -4.14 -4.13 9.74
N LEU A 65 -4.61 -4.73 8.64
CA LEU A 65 -4.15 -6.05 8.19
C LEU A 65 -2.64 -6.07 7.90
N ASN A 66 -2.05 -4.90 7.64
CA ASN A 66 -0.61 -4.78 7.43
C ASN A 66 0.17 -5.27 8.64
N LEU A 67 -0.34 -5.11 9.88
CA LEU A 67 0.29 -5.68 11.07
C LEU A 67 0.55 -7.18 10.92
N LEU A 68 -0.49 -7.93 10.56
CA LEU A 68 -0.39 -9.38 10.40
C LEU A 68 0.52 -9.74 9.22
N VAL A 69 0.34 -9.09 8.07
CA VAL A 69 1.12 -9.36 6.86
C VAL A 69 2.61 -9.10 7.11
N PHE A 70 2.96 -7.98 7.74
CA PHE A 70 4.34 -7.61 8.03
C PHE A 70 4.94 -8.43 9.17
N ALA A 71 4.14 -8.92 10.11
CA ALA A 71 4.59 -9.88 11.11
C ALA A 71 5.03 -11.20 10.43
N VAL A 72 4.19 -11.74 9.53
CA VAL A 72 4.50 -12.97 8.77
C VAL A 72 5.74 -12.78 7.89
N VAL A 73 5.81 -11.66 7.15
CA VAL A 73 6.96 -11.35 6.29
C VAL A 73 8.24 -11.17 7.12
N GLY A 74 8.19 -10.39 8.19
CA GLY A 74 9.33 -10.16 9.09
C GLY A 74 9.84 -11.47 9.68
N MET A 75 8.96 -12.25 10.31
CA MET A 75 9.32 -13.54 10.90
C MET A 75 9.83 -14.52 9.84
N GLY A 76 9.14 -14.61 8.71
CA GLY A 76 9.51 -15.50 7.60
C GLY A 76 10.91 -15.21 7.06
N PHE A 77 11.27 -13.93 6.86
CA PHE A 77 12.63 -13.55 6.48
C PHE A 77 13.65 -13.82 7.60
N GLY A 78 13.25 -13.70 8.86
CA GLY A 78 14.09 -14.03 10.02
C GLY A 78 14.44 -15.53 10.05
N LEU A 79 13.44 -16.38 9.86
CA LEU A 79 13.61 -17.84 9.78
C LEU A 79 14.40 -18.26 8.52
N ALA A 80 14.08 -17.64 7.37
CA ALA A 80 14.73 -17.93 6.10
C ALA A 80 16.25 -17.64 6.15
N THR A 81 16.71 -16.78 7.07
CA THR A 81 18.15 -16.57 7.26
C THR A 81 18.89 -17.88 7.53
N ALA A 82 18.27 -18.91 8.11
CA ALA A 82 18.88 -20.24 8.31
C ALA A 82 19.45 -20.85 7.02
N LEU A 83 18.86 -20.53 5.87
CA LEU A 83 19.28 -20.99 4.54
C LEU A 83 20.49 -20.22 4.00
N LEU A 84 20.85 -19.09 4.59
CA LEU A 84 21.99 -18.28 4.17
C LEU A 84 23.25 -18.57 5.02
N PRO A 85 24.45 -18.28 4.50
CA PRO A 85 25.69 -18.33 5.30
C PRO A 85 25.60 -17.45 6.56
N SER A 86 26.08 -17.96 7.70
CA SER A 86 25.89 -17.33 9.03
C SER A 86 26.41 -15.89 9.13
N GLN A 87 27.54 -15.57 8.47
CA GLN A 87 28.17 -14.26 8.57
C GLN A 87 27.40 -13.15 7.85
N ALA A 88 26.65 -13.48 6.79
CA ALA A 88 25.99 -12.50 5.92
C ALA A 88 24.46 -12.61 5.93
N GLY A 89 23.87 -13.72 6.38
CA GLY A 89 22.44 -13.99 6.27
C GLY A 89 21.56 -12.88 6.84
N ARG A 90 21.88 -12.37 8.04
CA ARG A 90 21.14 -11.26 8.66
C ARG A 90 21.17 -9.98 7.80
N LYS A 91 22.33 -9.62 7.26
CA LYS A 91 22.51 -8.40 6.46
C LYS A 91 21.76 -8.51 5.14
N ILE A 92 21.86 -9.66 4.48
CA ILE A 92 21.16 -9.96 3.23
C ILE A 92 19.65 -9.87 3.47
N SER A 93 19.11 -10.55 4.48
CA SER A 93 17.67 -10.53 4.75
C SER A 93 17.14 -9.18 5.18
N ALA A 94 17.91 -8.41 5.95
CA ALA A 94 17.56 -7.03 6.26
C ALA A 94 17.50 -6.16 4.99
N ALA A 95 18.47 -6.29 4.08
CA ALA A 95 18.47 -5.55 2.82
C ALA A 95 17.27 -5.88 1.94
N PHE A 96 16.91 -7.18 1.84
CA PHE A 96 15.68 -7.59 1.15
C PHE A 96 14.44 -6.98 1.80
N LEU A 97 14.31 -7.00 3.12
CA LEU A 97 13.17 -6.41 3.83
C LEU A 97 13.07 -4.90 3.60
N VAL A 98 14.18 -4.16 3.57
CA VAL A 98 14.20 -2.72 3.28
C VAL A 98 13.61 -2.42 1.91
N ILE A 99 13.81 -3.29 0.92
CA ILE A 99 13.24 -3.15 -0.43
C ILE A 99 11.79 -3.64 -0.48
N LEU A 100 11.50 -4.79 0.13
CA LEU A 100 10.20 -5.44 0.02
C LEU A 100 9.11 -4.72 0.82
N VAL A 101 9.42 -4.15 1.98
CA VAL A 101 8.41 -3.47 2.80
C VAL A 101 7.74 -2.30 2.06
N PRO A 102 8.49 -1.34 1.49
CA PRO A 102 7.90 -0.28 0.67
C PRO A 102 7.10 -0.81 -0.53
N LEU A 103 7.61 -1.85 -1.21
CA LEU A 103 6.91 -2.46 -2.34
C LEU A 103 5.56 -3.05 -1.92
N ILE A 104 5.52 -3.83 -0.84
CA ILE A 104 4.28 -4.41 -0.30
C ILE A 104 3.28 -3.33 0.15
N LEU A 105 3.77 -2.17 0.64
CA LEU A 105 2.92 -1.03 1.00
C LEU A 105 2.39 -0.27 -0.24
N ALA A 106 3.11 -0.27 -1.35
CA ALA A 106 2.67 0.42 -2.57
C ALA A 106 1.57 -0.34 -3.34
N ILE A 107 1.57 -1.68 -3.31
CA ILE A 107 0.64 -2.51 -4.09
C ILE A 107 -0.85 -2.17 -3.86
N PRO A 108 -1.35 -1.99 -2.62
CA PRO A 108 -2.74 -1.59 -2.39
C PRO A 108 -3.16 -0.34 -3.15
N GLN A 109 -2.27 0.63 -3.37
CA GLN A 109 -2.60 1.88 -4.07
C GLN A 109 -2.88 1.63 -5.55
N TYR A 110 -2.09 0.75 -6.18
CA TYR A 110 -2.32 0.30 -7.56
C TYR A 110 -3.68 -0.39 -7.72
N VAL A 111 -4.01 -1.28 -6.77
CA VAL A 111 -5.28 -2.02 -6.80
C VAL A 111 -6.47 -1.09 -6.56
N ARG A 112 -6.36 -0.16 -5.59
CA ARG A 112 -7.39 0.86 -5.33
C ARG A 112 -7.65 1.74 -6.54
N TYR A 113 -6.59 2.13 -7.26
CA TYR A 113 -6.72 2.88 -8.51
C TYR A 113 -7.52 2.10 -9.56
N ASN A 114 -7.18 0.84 -9.80
CA ASN A 114 -7.88 0.04 -10.81
C ASN A 114 -9.35 -0.20 -10.45
N LEU A 115 -9.64 -0.46 -9.17
CA LEU A 115 -11.03 -0.58 -8.69
C LEU A 115 -11.80 0.73 -8.88
N TRP A 116 -11.16 1.87 -8.64
CA TRP A 116 -11.77 3.17 -8.87
C TRP A 116 -12.05 3.43 -10.37
N ILE A 117 -11.13 3.07 -11.26
CA ILE A 117 -11.36 3.15 -12.71
C ILE A 117 -12.51 2.22 -13.14
N GLU A 118 -12.60 1.03 -12.55
CA GLU A 118 -13.72 0.11 -12.78
C GLU A 118 -15.06 0.69 -12.29
N ASP A 119 -15.07 1.36 -11.14
CA ASP A 119 -16.25 2.07 -10.64
C ASP A 119 -16.70 3.16 -11.64
N ILE A 120 -15.78 3.97 -12.16
CA ILE A 120 -16.08 5.01 -13.16
C ILE A 120 -16.66 4.38 -14.44
N SER A 121 -16.00 3.33 -14.94
CA SER A 121 -16.42 2.63 -16.15
C SER A 121 -17.82 2.05 -16.00
N THR A 122 -18.15 1.51 -14.83
CA THR A 122 -19.44 0.88 -14.54
C THR A 122 -20.54 1.92 -14.34
N GLU A 123 -20.27 2.98 -13.57
CA GLU A 123 -21.25 4.00 -13.20
C GLU A 123 -21.63 4.92 -14.37
N ASP A 124 -20.65 5.30 -15.20
CA ASP A 124 -20.89 6.13 -16.39
C ASP A 124 -21.11 5.29 -17.67
N GLN A 125 -21.08 3.95 -17.57
CA GLN A 125 -21.25 3.01 -18.69
C GLN A 125 -20.30 3.28 -19.89
N ILE A 126 -19.08 3.72 -19.58
CA ILE A 126 -18.05 4.02 -20.58
C ILE A 126 -17.01 2.89 -20.65
N SER A 127 -16.27 2.81 -21.75
CA SER A 127 -15.17 1.85 -21.89
C SER A 127 -14.09 2.10 -20.83
N GLN A 128 -13.35 1.06 -20.45
CA GLN A 128 -12.26 1.17 -19.48
C GLN A 128 -11.18 2.19 -19.92
N SER A 129 -10.88 2.27 -21.21
CA SER A 129 -9.94 3.28 -21.74
C SER A 129 -10.46 4.71 -21.62
N ALA A 130 -11.77 4.93 -21.79
CA ALA A 130 -12.40 6.22 -21.57
C ALA A 130 -12.43 6.58 -20.08
N ALA A 131 -12.69 5.60 -19.20
CA ALA A 131 -12.65 5.79 -17.75
C ALA A 131 -11.25 6.17 -17.25
N ILE A 132 -10.19 5.54 -17.77
CA ILE A 132 -8.79 5.94 -17.50
C ILE A 132 -8.57 7.38 -17.94
N SER A 133 -8.94 7.74 -19.17
CA SER A 133 -8.73 9.09 -19.70
C SER A 133 -9.45 10.16 -18.88
N LEU A 134 -10.70 9.88 -18.46
CA LEU A 134 -11.50 10.76 -17.61
C LEU A 134 -10.88 10.90 -16.20
N GLY A 135 -10.54 9.77 -15.57
CA GLY A 135 -9.91 9.74 -14.25
C GLY A 135 -8.55 10.44 -14.23
N ASP A 136 -7.71 10.20 -15.24
CA ASP A 136 -6.41 10.85 -15.37
C ASP A 136 -6.53 12.35 -15.59
N SER A 137 -7.48 12.78 -16.43
CA SER A 137 -7.75 14.21 -16.63
C SER A 137 -8.23 14.88 -15.35
N PHE A 138 -9.08 14.20 -14.58
CA PHE A 138 -9.49 14.66 -13.26
C PHE A 138 -8.29 14.79 -12.32
N LEU A 139 -7.46 13.76 -12.18
CA LEU A 139 -6.28 13.79 -11.30
C LEU A 139 -5.27 14.86 -11.70
N GLU A 140 -5.00 15.02 -13.00
CA GLU A 140 -4.12 16.07 -13.53
C GLU A 140 -4.64 17.46 -13.12
N SER A 141 -5.94 17.70 -13.24
CA SER A 141 -6.53 18.99 -12.86
C SER A 141 -6.47 19.29 -11.35
N ARG A 142 -6.39 18.26 -10.50
CA ARG A 142 -6.48 18.40 -9.04
C ARG A 142 -5.13 18.35 -8.34
N VAL A 143 -4.24 17.49 -8.80
CA VAL A 143 -2.93 17.24 -8.19
C VAL A 143 -1.77 17.29 -9.19
N ASN A 144 -2.01 17.71 -10.43
CA ASN A 144 -0.99 17.90 -11.48
C ASN A 144 -0.19 16.64 -11.80
N HIS A 145 -0.80 15.47 -11.56
CA HIS A 145 -0.25 14.17 -11.87
C HIS A 145 -1.38 13.20 -12.24
N PRO A 146 -1.26 12.41 -13.33
CA PRO A 146 -2.25 11.39 -13.67
C PRO A 146 -1.89 10.03 -13.05
N GLY A 147 -2.76 9.03 -13.27
CA GLY A 147 -2.53 7.64 -12.93
C GLY A 147 -2.44 7.36 -11.44
N VAL A 148 -1.81 6.23 -11.11
CA VAL A 148 -1.74 5.71 -9.73
C VAL A 148 -1.05 6.68 -8.76
N PHE A 149 -0.04 7.41 -9.23
CA PHE A 149 0.64 8.39 -8.39
C PHE A 149 -0.24 9.61 -8.12
N GLY A 150 -0.93 10.13 -9.13
CA GLY A 150 -1.97 11.16 -8.96
C GLY A 150 -3.05 10.72 -7.98
N PHE A 151 -3.55 9.50 -8.14
CA PHE A 151 -4.53 8.90 -7.24
C PHE A 151 -4.03 8.82 -5.80
N TYR A 152 -2.78 8.38 -5.59
CA TYR A 152 -2.17 8.33 -4.27
C TYR A 152 -2.06 9.72 -3.63
N LEU A 153 -1.64 10.74 -4.40
CA LEU A 153 -1.57 12.12 -3.91
C LEU A 153 -2.96 12.67 -3.55
N TYR A 154 -3.94 12.49 -4.43
CA TYR A 154 -5.30 12.97 -4.24
C TYR A 154 -5.94 12.36 -2.99
N THR A 155 -5.87 11.03 -2.86
CA THR A 155 -6.43 10.31 -1.70
C THR A 155 -5.68 10.58 -0.40
N GLY A 156 -4.47 11.13 -0.46
CA GLY A 156 -3.73 11.64 0.70
C GLY A 156 -4.19 13.02 1.17
N GLN A 157 -5.03 13.70 0.39
CA GLN A 157 -5.57 15.03 0.73
C GLN A 157 -7.09 14.98 0.94
N PHE A 158 -7.78 14.11 0.21
CA PHE A 158 -9.23 13.97 0.22
C PHE A 158 -9.61 12.49 0.44
N PRO A 159 -10.46 12.19 1.44
CA PRO A 159 -10.85 10.80 1.73
C PRO A 159 -11.78 10.21 0.68
N MET A 160 -12.50 11.06 -0.06
CA MET A 160 -13.48 10.68 -1.05
C MET A 160 -12.97 11.00 -2.45
N ILE A 161 -13.11 10.04 -3.36
CA ILE A 161 -12.82 10.21 -4.78
C ILE A 161 -14.12 9.99 -5.57
N PRO A 162 -14.48 10.91 -6.49
CA PRO A 162 -15.72 10.80 -7.26
C PRO A 162 -15.68 9.60 -8.20
N THR A 163 -16.82 8.92 -8.37
CA THR A 163 -16.96 7.75 -9.26
C THR A 163 -17.80 8.05 -10.50
N LYS A 164 -18.38 9.25 -10.62
CA LYS A 164 -19.16 9.71 -11.78
C LYS A 164 -18.59 10.98 -12.39
N ALA A 165 -18.67 11.11 -13.71
CA ALA A 165 -18.29 12.31 -14.44
C ALA A 165 -19.03 13.55 -13.93
N SER A 166 -20.33 13.42 -13.66
CA SER A 166 -21.15 14.51 -13.10
C SER A 166 -20.63 14.97 -11.74
N GLN A 167 -20.22 14.04 -10.87
CA GLN A 167 -19.64 14.39 -9.57
C GLN A 167 -18.29 15.09 -9.70
N MET A 168 -17.45 14.69 -10.66
CA MET A 168 -16.17 15.35 -10.93
C MET A 168 -16.36 16.81 -11.37
N GLU A 169 -17.35 17.06 -12.24
CA GLU A 169 -17.69 18.41 -12.70
C GLU A 169 -18.36 19.22 -11.58
N ASP A 170 -19.28 18.60 -10.83
CA ASP A 170 -20.01 19.24 -9.74
C ASP A 170 -19.09 19.61 -8.59
N LEU A 171 -18.12 18.78 -8.20
CA LEU A 171 -17.12 19.11 -7.19
C LEU A 171 -16.37 20.41 -7.53
N THR A 172 -16.06 20.62 -8.81
CA THR A 172 -15.39 21.84 -9.27
C THR A 172 -16.29 23.08 -9.12
N LYS A 173 -17.59 22.94 -9.34
CA LYS A 173 -18.57 24.02 -9.18
C LYS A 173 -18.90 24.26 -7.70
N LEU A 174 -19.11 23.18 -6.94
CA LEU A 174 -19.45 23.20 -5.52
C LEU A 174 -18.30 23.80 -4.71
N GLU A 175 -17.05 23.43 -5.00
CA GLU A 175 -15.89 23.98 -4.31
C GLU A 175 -15.78 25.50 -4.53
N LYS A 176 -15.94 25.99 -5.76
CA LYS A 176 -15.96 27.44 -6.02
C LYS A 176 -17.08 28.15 -5.23
N GLN A 177 -18.26 27.53 -5.17
CA GLN A 177 -19.42 28.11 -4.51
C GLN A 177 -19.32 28.06 -2.98
N VAL A 178 -18.89 26.92 -2.41
CA VAL A 178 -18.66 26.72 -0.98
C VAL A 178 -17.50 27.57 -0.51
N ASN A 179 -16.37 27.63 -1.24
CA ASN A 179 -15.25 28.49 -0.90
C ASN A 179 -15.71 29.96 -0.82
N SER A 180 -16.52 30.43 -1.76
CA SER A 180 -17.05 31.80 -1.75
C SER A 180 -17.97 32.11 -0.56
N ARG A 181 -18.69 31.11 -0.04
CA ARG A 181 -19.63 31.26 1.09
C ARG A 181 -18.96 31.01 2.44
N PHE A 182 -18.07 30.03 2.52
CA PHE A 182 -17.35 29.63 3.73
C PHE A 182 -16.37 30.72 4.16
N VAL A 183 -15.66 31.35 3.21
CA VAL A 183 -14.82 32.53 3.48
C VAL A 183 -15.66 33.68 4.03
N LYS A 184 -16.87 33.90 3.48
CA LYS A 184 -17.76 34.98 3.92
C LYS A 184 -18.33 34.78 5.33
N VAL A 185 -18.54 33.54 5.77
CA VAL A 185 -19.17 33.23 7.07
C VAL A 185 -18.16 32.95 8.17
N SER A 186 -17.10 32.19 7.87
CA SER A 186 -16.12 31.76 8.88
C SER A 186 -14.88 32.66 8.96
N GLY A 187 -14.58 33.44 7.92
CA GLY A 187 -13.32 34.17 7.78
C GLY A 187 -12.09 33.27 7.59
N ILE A 188 -12.25 31.94 7.65
CA ILE A 188 -11.15 30.97 7.51
C ILE A 188 -11.02 30.62 6.02
N PRO A 189 -9.80 30.75 5.44
CA PRO A 189 -9.55 30.32 4.08
C PRO A 189 -9.77 28.80 3.93
N PRO A 190 -10.51 28.33 2.91
CA PRO A 190 -10.73 26.91 2.63
C PRO A 190 -9.43 26.13 2.47
N THR A 191 -8.37 26.80 2.03
CA THR A 191 -7.01 26.27 1.94
C THR A 191 -6.51 25.74 3.28
N VAL A 192 -6.89 26.35 4.41
CA VAL A 192 -6.49 25.88 5.75
C VAL A 192 -7.17 24.56 6.11
N VAL A 193 -8.44 24.40 5.77
CA VAL A 193 -9.19 23.15 6.03
C VAL A 193 -8.65 22.01 5.19
N THR A 194 -8.44 22.23 3.89
CA THR A 194 -7.85 21.23 2.99
C THR A 194 -6.43 20.84 3.42
N TRP A 195 -5.63 21.83 3.83
CA TRP A 195 -4.27 21.57 4.34
C TRP A 195 -4.28 20.73 5.62
N LEU A 196 -5.18 21.04 6.56
CA LEU A 196 -5.32 20.30 7.81
C LEU A 196 -5.80 18.86 7.58
N MET A 197 -6.79 18.67 6.70
CA MET A 197 -7.21 17.33 6.26
C MET A 197 -6.06 16.57 5.61
N GLY A 198 -5.29 17.20 4.72
CA GLY A 198 -4.11 16.60 4.11
C GLY A 198 -3.09 16.14 5.16
N ILE A 199 -2.80 16.96 6.17
CA ILE A 199 -1.91 16.55 7.27
C ILE A 199 -2.46 15.34 8.01
N CYS A 200 -3.77 15.29 8.31
CA CYS A 200 -4.37 14.16 8.98
C CYS A 200 -4.24 12.86 8.18
N PHE A 201 -4.56 12.88 6.88
CA PHE A 201 -4.50 11.67 6.04
C PHE A 201 -3.07 11.22 5.75
N TRP A 202 -2.15 12.15 5.48
CA TRP A 202 -0.73 11.83 5.41
C TRP A 202 -0.18 11.31 6.74
N GLY A 203 -0.63 11.87 7.86
CA GLY A 203 -0.30 11.41 9.20
C GLY A 203 -0.72 9.96 9.44
N ILE A 204 -1.94 9.59 9.03
CA ILE A 204 -2.44 8.20 9.08
C ILE A 204 -1.55 7.26 8.26
N ARG A 205 -1.18 7.65 7.04
CA ARG A 205 -0.30 6.83 6.18
C ARG A 205 1.10 6.66 6.75
N ILE A 206 1.69 7.73 7.29
CA ILE A 206 2.99 7.67 7.96
C ILE A 206 2.89 6.77 9.20
N PHE A 207 1.80 6.89 9.97
CA PHE A 207 1.56 6.03 11.12
C PHE A 207 1.52 4.55 10.70
N TYR A 208 0.73 4.18 9.69
CA TYR A 208 0.68 2.80 9.20
C TYR A 208 2.03 2.32 8.65
N PHE A 209 2.79 3.18 7.97
CA PHE A 209 4.15 2.88 7.53
C PHE A 209 5.06 2.58 8.73
N CYS A 210 5.08 3.43 9.75
CA CYS A 210 5.87 3.24 10.96
C CYS A 210 5.49 1.93 11.67
N VAL A 211 4.20 1.67 11.82
CA VAL A 211 3.67 0.44 12.43
C VAL A 211 4.12 -0.80 11.63
N ALA A 212 4.04 -0.76 10.30
CA ALA A 212 4.52 -1.84 9.42
C ALA A 212 6.03 -2.10 9.59
N VAL A 213 6.84 -1.04 9.62
CA VAL A 213 8.30 -1.14 9.81
C VAL A 213 8.63 -1.73 11.17
N VAL A 214 8.05 -1.20 12.25
CA VAL A 214 8.29 -1.68 13.62
C VAL A 214 7.90 -3.15 13.75
N THR A 215 6.74 -3.52 13.21
CA THR A 215 6.23 -4.90 13.26
C THR A 215 7.13 -5.86 12.48
N THR A 216 7.55 -5.46 11.26
CA THR A 216 8.49 -6.25 10.45
C THR A 216 9.79 -6.46 11.21
N VAL A 217 10.37 -5.41 11.79
CA VAL A 217 11.64 -5.48 12.51
C VAL A 217 11.53 -6.33 13.78
N ALA A 218 10.45 -6.17 14.55
CA ALA A 218 10.21 -6.95 15.76
C ALA A 218 10.11 -8.44 15.45
N HIS A 219 9.29 -8.82 14.48
CA HIS A 219 9.11 -10.22 14.12
C HIS A 219 10.30 -10.81 13.35
N PHE A 220 11.05 -9.99 12.60
CA PHE A 220 12.32 -10.40 12.02
C PHE A 220 13.34 -10.80 13.10
N LYS A 221 13.44 -10.00 14.16
CA LYS A 221 14.26 -10.30 15.33
C LYS A 221 13.84 -11.62 15.98
N ASP A 222 12.54 -11.89 16.11
CA ASP A 222 12.06 -13.15 16.67
C ASP A 222 12.39 -14.35 15.79
N GLY A 223 12.25 -14.21 14.46
CA GLY A 223 12.71 -15.24 13.52
C GLY A 223 14.21 -15.52 13.64
N LEU A 224 15.05 -14.48 13.79
CA LEU A 224 16.49 -14.62 14.02
C LEU A 224 16.83 -15.35 15.33
N LYS A 225 16.09 -15.07 16.42
CA LYS A 225 16.28 -15.77 17.70
C LYS A 225 16.02 -17.26 17.58
N ILE A 226 14.95 -17.65 16.87
CA ILE A 226 14.59 -19.06 16.66
C ILE A 226 15.71 -19.84 15.95
N VAL A 227 16.37 -19.21 14.97
CA VAL A 227 17.45 -19.85 14.21
C VAL A 227 18.84 -19.64 14.84
N GLY A 228 18.92 -19.04 16.04
CA GLY A 228 20.16 -18.83 16.78
C GLY A 228 21.13 -17.80 16.14
N ARG A 229 20.60 -16.77 15.47
CA ARG A 229 21.38 -15.76 14.72
C ARG A 229 21.18 -14.31 15.20
N TYR A 230 20.74 -14.14 16.44
CA TYR A 230 20.43 -12.84 17.03
C TYR A 230 21.69 -12.07 17.46
#